data_AF-A0A5A9DME1-F1
#
_entry.id   AF-A0A5A9DME1-F1
#
_cell.length_a   1.000
_cell.length_b   1.000
_cell.length_c   1.000
_cell.angle_alpha   90.00
_cell.angle_beta   90.00
_cell.angle_gamma   90.00
#
_symmetry.space_group_name_H-M   'P 1'
#
loop_
_entity.id
_entity.type
_entity.pdbx_description
1 polymer ?
#
loop_
_entity_poly.entity_id
_entity_poly.type
_entity_poly.pdbx_seq_one_letter_code
_entity_poly.pdbx_strand_id
1 'polypeptide(L)'
;MRILHVLIIATVIPVSAMANTTLEDLQHEWSICQYQTLAAKKESCFSALSQKTHNAIQANNTDAPLLIWSGIIDSSWAGAKGGLGALSLVKQARSNLEKAIEIDPGALQGSAWTSLGALYYQVPGWPIGFGDKEKAEEMLKKALAINPDGIDPNYFYGDFLLQEKKNQDAKRYLDKALKAPARPGREIADNGRRRDIAKDLASIK
;
A
#
# COMPACT_ATOMS: atom_id res chain seq x y z
N MET A 1 -66.54 7.56 33.77
CA MET A 1 -65.90 6.71 32.74
C MET A 1 -64.52 7.30 32.46
N ARG A 2 -63.44 6.64 32.90
CA ARG A 2 -62.05 7.12 32.73
C ARG A 2 -61.51 6.61 31.40
N ILE A 3 -61.10 7.50 30.49
CA ILE A 3 -60.44 7.14 29.24
C ILE A 3 -58.93 7.34 29.42
N LEU A 4 -58.21 6.22 29.47
CA LEU A 4 -56.76 6.13 29.59
C LEU A 4 -56.14 6.48 28.23
N HIS A 5 -55.34 7.55 28.18
CA HIS A 5 -54.60 7.92 26.96
C HIS A 5 -53.25 7.21 26.99
N VAL A 6 -53.06 6.25 26.09
CA VAL A 6 -51.80 5.53 25.90
C VAL A 6 -50.85 6.42 25.11
N LEU A 7 -49.76 6.84 25.74
CA LEU A 7 -48.69 7.60 25.11
C LEU A 7 -47.71 6.61 24.45
N ILE A 8 -47.70 6.55 23.12
CA ILE A 8 -46.73 5.74 22.36
C ILE A 8 -45.46 6.59 22.18
N ILE A 9 -44.40 6.22 22.89
CA ILE A 9 -43.06 6.79 22.72
C ILE A 9 -42.39 6.06 21.55
N ALA A 10 -42.32 6.69 20.39
CA ALA A 10 -41.55 6.19 19.26
C ALA A 10 -40.05 6.48 19.52
N THR A 11 -39.29 5.43 19.81
CA THR A 11 -37.83 5.50 19.89
C THR A 11 -37.25 5.57 18.49
N VAL A 12 -36.77 6.75 18.10
CA VAL A 12 -35.96 6.94 16.90
C VAL A 12 -34.60 6.29 17.14
N ILE A 13 -34.34 5.16 16.50
CA ILE A 13 -33.00 4.55 16.47
C ILE A 13 -32.15 5.40 15.52
N PRO A 14 -31.05 6.01 15.97
CA PRO A 14 -30.17 6.73 15.07
C PRO A 14 -29.52 5.72 14.11
N VAL A 15 -29.85 5.82 12.82
CA VAL A 15 -29.11 5.12 11.78
C VAL A 15 -27.72 5.77 11.74
N SER A 16 -26.72 5.08 12.27
CA SER A 16 -25.33 5.46 12.09
C SER A 16 -25.01 5.41 10.60
N ALA A 17 -24.89 6.57 9.96
CA ALA A 17 -24.36 6.66 8.61
C ALA A 17 -22.94 6.07 8.64
N MET A 18 -22.76 4.87 8.11
CA MET A 18 -21.43 4.32 7.88
C MET A 18 -20.77 5.23 6.85
N ALA A 19 -19.79 6.02 7.27
CA ALA A 19 -19.04 6.85 6.34
C ALA A 19 -18.42 5.94 5.26
N ASN A 20 -18.80 6.15 4.01
CA ASN A 20 -18.20 5.42 2.88
C ASN A 20 -16.71 5.76 2.85
N THR A 21 -15.86 4.77 3.09
CA THR A 21 -14.41 4.94 2.99
C THR A 21 -14.04 5.18 1.53
N THR A 22 -13.53 6.36 1.21
CA THR A 22 -13.08 6.69 -0.14
C THR A 22 -11.68 6.16 -0.39
N LEU A 23 -11.31 6.03 -1.67
CA LEU A 23 -9.95 5.65 -2.04
C LEU A 23 -8.96 6.70 -1.52
N GLU A 24 -9.27 7.98 -1.68
CA GLU A 24 -8.49 9.13 -1.27
C GLU A 24 -8.19 9.11 0.24
N ASP A 25 -9.20 8.77 1.07
CA ASP A 25 -9.01 8.63 2.52
C ASP A 25 -7.96 7.57 2.84
N LEU A 26 -8.01 6.41 2.16
CA LEU A 26 -7.03 5.34 2.37
C LEU A 26 -5.63 5.77 1.98
N GLN A 27 -5.47 6.49 0.86
CA GLN A 27 -4.15 6.97 0.42
C GLN A 27 -3.58 8.00 1.42
N HIS A 28 -4.44 8.89 1.91
CA HIS A 28 -4.07 9.92 2.87
C HIS A 28 -3.69 9.29 4.23
N GLU A 29 -4.53 8.44 4.80
CA GLU A 29 -4.27 7.76 6.07
C GLU A 29 -3.02 6.87 6.00
N TRP A 30 -2.81 6.15 4.90
CA TRP A 30 -1.57 5.39 4.68
C TRP A 30 -0.35 6.31 4.73
N SER A 31 -0.42 7.47 4.09
CA SER A 31 0.71 8.42 4.07
C SER A 31 1.02 8.97 5.46
N ILE A 32 0.02 9.18 6.31
CA ILE A 32 0.19 9.56 7.72
C ILE A 32 0.84 8.42 8.50
N CYS A 33 0.33 7.19 8.39
CA CYS A 33 0.91 6.02 9.03
C CYS A 33 2.37 5.80 8.61
N GLN A 34 2.68 5.98 7.32
CA GLN A 34 4.01 5.74 6.79
C GLN A 34 5.01 6.85 7.12
N TYR A 35 4.61 8.12 7.03
CA TYR A 35 5.57 9.24 6.99
C TYR A 35 5.44 10.25 8.12
N GLN A 36 4.34 10.26 8.87
CA GLN A 36 4.12 11.20 9.97
C GLN A 36 3.93 10.52 11.33
N THR A 37 3.83 9.18 11.35
CA THR A 37 3.68 8.41 12.57
C THR A 37 5.03 7.94 13.10
N LEU A 38 5.24 8.08 14.42
CA LEU A 38 6.44 7.59 15.11
C LEU A 38 6.59 6.08 14.91
N ALA A 39 7.82 5.60 14.78
CA ALA A 39 8.13 4.19 14.51
C ALA A 39 7.38 3.23 15.48
N ALA A 40 7.39 3.53 16.78
CA ALA A 40 6.72 2.73 17.82
C ALA A 40 5.19 2.70 17.73
N LYS A 41 4.56 3.54 16.88
CA LYS A 41 3.11 3.65 16.68
C LYS A 41 2.67 3.21 15.28
N LYS A 42 3.61 2.90 14.38
CA LYS A 42 3.31 2.48 13.01
C LYS A 42 2.50 1.20 12.95
N GLU A 43 2.85 0.19 13.75
CA GLU A 43 2.10 -1.08 13.76
C GLU A 43 0.63 -0.84 14.12
N SER A 44 0.33 -0.08 15.18
CA SER A 44 -1.05 0.22 15.57
C SER A 44 -1.79 1.05 14.53
N CYS A 45 -1.11 2.01 13.87
CA CYS A 45 -1.70 2.83 12.82
C CYS A 45 -2.11 1.97 11.61
N PHE A 46 -1.18 1.16 11.11
CA PHE A 46 -1.45 0.29 9.98
C PHE A 46 -2.45 -0.84 10.29
N SER A 47 -2.45 -1.37 11.52
CA SER A 47 -3.45 -2.37 11.92
C SER A 47 -4.87 -1.80 11.85
N ALA A 48 -5.10 -0.58 12.35
CA ALA A 48 -6.41 0.07 12.27
C ALA A 48 -6.82 0.36 10.82
N LEU A 49 -5.88 0.85 10.01
CA LEU A 49 -6.11 1.15 8.60
C LEU A 49 -6.37 -0.12 7.75
N SER A 50 -5.66 -1.21 8.04
CA SER A 50 -5.89 -2.52 7.41
C SER A 50 -7.30 -3.02 7.70
N GLN A 51 -7.75 -2.97 8.96
CA GLN A 51 -9.12 -3.34 9.32
C GLN A 51 -10.19 -2.50 8.58
N LYS A 52 -9.99 -1.19 8.50
CA LYS A 52 -10.86 -0.28 7.74
C LYS A 52 -10.93 -0.67 6.26
N THR A 53 -9.77 -0.96 5.66
CA THR A 53 -9.67 -1.33 4.25
C THR A 53 -10.28 -2.69 3.95
N HIS A 54 -10.08 -3.67 4.83
CA HIS A 54 -10.69 -5.00 4.71
C HIS A 54 -12.22 -4.93 4.77
N ASN A 55 -12.78 -4.08 5.62
CA ASN A 55 -14.23 -3.84 5.64
C ASN A 55 -14.73 -3.22 4.33
N ALA A 56 -13.97 -2.28 3.73
CA ALA A 56 -14.33 -1.66 2.46
C ALA A 56 -14.34 -2.65 1.28
N ILE A 57 -13.39 -3.58 1.22
CA ILE A 57 -13.31 -4.57 0.14
C ILE A 57 -14.29 -5.75 0.31
N GLN A 58 -14.88 -5.96 1.49
CA GLN A 58 -15.91 -7.00 1.67
C GLN A 58 -17.13 -6.76 0.78
N ALA A 59 -17.55 -5.49 0.64
CA ALA A 59 -18.68 -5.10 -0.20
C ALA A 59 -18.28 -4.99 -1.69
N ASN A 60 -17.02 -4.65 -1.98
CA ASN A 60 -16.54 -4.28 -3.32
C ASN A 60 -15.30 -5.09 -3.73
N ASN A 61 -15.39 -6.42 -3.67
CA ASN A 61 -14.23 -7.28 -3.88
C ASN A 61 -13.73 -7.35 -5.35
N THR A 62 -14.36 -6.61 -6.27
CA THR A 62 -13.98 -6.47 -7.68
C THR A 62 -13.45 -5.06 -8.02
N ASP A 63 -13.28 -4.19 -7.02
CA ASP A 63 -12.67 -2.87 -7.18
C ASP A 63 -11.13 -3.00 -7.13
N ALA A 64 -10.48 -2.98 -8.31
CA ALA A 64 -9.03 -3.12 -8.41
C ALA A 64 -8.26 -2.04 -7.62
N PRO A 65 -8.58 -0.73 -7.72
CA PRO A 65 -7.99 0.29 -6.86
C PRO A 65 -8.05 -0.03 -5.35
N LEU A 66 -9.20 -0.44 -4.82
CA LEU A 66 -9.32 -0.78 -3.39
C LEU A 66 -8.52 -2.03 -3.01
N LEU A 67 -8.48 -3.05 -3.87
CA LEU A 67 -7.65 -4.24 -3.67
C LEU A 67 -6.15 -3.89 -3.66
N ILE A 68 -5.71 -2.98 -4.55
CA ILE A 68 -4.33 -2.50 -4.58
C ILE A 68 -3.97 -1.82 -3.27
N TRP A 69 -4.81 -0.92 -2.78
CA TRP A 69 -4.55 -0.23 -1.51
C TRP A 69 -4.59 -1.17 -0.31
N SER A 70 -5.48 -2.16 -0.31
CA SER A 70 -5.46 -3.24 0.68
C SER A 70 -4.09 -3.93 0.70
N GLY A 71 -3.56 -4.30 -0.47
CA GLY A 71 -2.23 -4.90 -0.59
C GLY A 71 -1.10 -4.00 -0.11
N ILE A 72 -1.11 -2.71 -0.47
CA ILE A 72 -0.10 -1.73 -0.02
C ILE A 72 -0.13 -1.57 1.50
N ILE A 73 -1.32 -1.44 2.09
CA ILE A 73 -1.52 -1.25 3.52
C ILE A 73 -1.08 -2.49 4.31
N ASP A 74 -1.47 -3.68 3.87
CA ASP A 74 -1.07 -4.94 4.52
C ASP A 74 0.44 -5.18 4.41
N SER A 75 1.05 -4.85 3.26
CA SER A 75 2.52 -4.91 3.09
C SER A 75 3.24 -3.95 4.03
N SER A 76 2.72 -2.73 4.18
CA SER A 76 3.30 -1.71 5.08
C SER A 76 3.13 -2.09 6.54
N TRP A 77 1.98 -2.68 6.89
CA TRP A 77 1.75 -3.24 8.22
C TRP A 77 2.72 -4.36 8.53
N ALA A 78 2.93 -5.29 7.60
CA ALA A 78 3.87 -6.39 7.75
C ALA A 78 5.28 -5.88 8.05
N GLY A 79 5.73 -4.84 7.33
CA GLY A 79 7.03 -4.19 7.58
C GLY A 79 7.13 -3.54 8.97
N ALA A 80 6.04 -2.92 9.46
CA ALA A 80 6.00 -2.33 10.80
C ALA A 80 5.90 -3.37 11.93
N LYS A 81 5.21 -4.49 11.68
CA LYS A 81 4.95 -5.57 12.65
C LYS A 81 6.16 -6.49 12.82
N GLY A 82 6.79 -6.88 11.71
CA GLY A 82 7.84 -7.90 11.68
C GLY A 82 7.39 -9.27 12.21
N GLY A 83 8.35 -10.18 12.36
CA GLY A 83 8.13 -11.51 12.95
C GLY A 83 7.15 -12.41 12.17
N LEU A 84 6.67 -13.48 12.82
CA LEU A 84 5.81 -14.47 12.18
C LEU A 84 4.44 -13.90 11.77
N GLY A 85 3.94 -12.89 12.49
CA GLY A 85 2.67 -12.22 12.16
C GLY A 85 2.72 -11.40 10.88
N ALA A 86 3.91 -11.03 10.38
CA ALA A 86 4.06 -10.35 9.10
C ALA A 86 3.80 -11.29 7.90
N LEU A 87 4.02 -12.59 8.06
CA LEU A 87 3.93 -13.55 6.94
C LEU A 87 2.50 -13.72 6.42
N SER A 88 1.50 -13.76 7.30
CA SER A 88 0.10 -13.83 6.89
C SER A 88 -0.32 -12.55 6.14
N LEU A 89 0.15 -11.39 6.61
CA LEU A 89 -0.13 -10.09 6.00
C LEU A 89 0.43 -9.99 4.58
N VAL A 90 1.70 -10.38 4.36
CA VAL A 90 2.27 -10.33 3.01
C VAL A 90 1.64 -11.35 2.05
N LYS A 91 1.14 -12.49 2.55
CA LYS A 91 0.38 -13.45 1.74
C LYS A 91 -0.98 -12.88 1.34
N GLN A 92 -1.68 -12.23 2.26
CA GLN A 92 -2.95 -11.54 1.99
C GLN A 92 -2.74 -10.38 1.01
N ALA A 93 -1.69 -9.59 1.22
CA ALA A 93 -1.32 -8.50 0.32
C ALA A 93 -1.07 -9.01 -1.11
N ARG A 94 -0.27 -10.06 -1.26
CA ARG A 94 -0.01 -10.69 -2.56
C ARG A 94 -1.31 -11.13 -3.24
N SER A 95 -2.18 -11.84 -2.51
CA SER A 95 -3.48 -12.31 -3.02
C SER A 95 -4.36 -11.17 -3.54
N ASN A 96 -4.43 -10.05 -2.80
CA ASN A 96 -5.23 -8.90 -3.21
C ASN A 96 -4.63 -8.20 -4.44
N LEU A 97 -3.30 -8.10 -4.52
CA LEU A 97 -2.61 -7.47 -5.66
C LEU A 97 -2.70 -8.34 -6.93
N GLU A 98 -2.56 -9.65 -6.80
CA GLU A 98 -2.77 -10.61 -7.90
C GLU A 98 -4.21 -10.51 -8.43
N LYS A 99 -5.21 -10.49 -7.54
CA LYS A 99 -6.61 -10.29 -7.92
C LYS A 99 -6.84 -8.95 -8.61
N ALA A 100 -6.22 -7.86 -8.13
CA ALA A 100 -6.34 -6.56 -8.76
C ALA A 100 -5.79 -6.55 -10.19
N ILE A 101 -4.68 -7.27 -10.43
CA ILE A 101 -4.10 -7.44 -11.77
C ILE A 101 -5.02 -8.22 -12.71
N GLU A 102 -5.70 -9.24 -12.20
CA GLU A 102 -6.69 -9.99 -12.98
C GLU A 102 -7.88 -9.11 -13.41
N ILE A 103 -8.27 -8.16 -12.56
CA ILE A 103 -9.39 -7.23 -12.83
C ILE A 103 -8.97 -6.10 -13.77
N ASP A 104 -7.90 -5.38 -13.42
CA ASP A 104 -7.35 -4.29 -14.22
C ASP A 104 -5.83 -4.20 -13.99
N PRO A 105 -5.01 -4.74 -14.92
CA PRO A 105 -3.56 -4.73 -14.79
C PRO A 105 -2.94 -3.33 -14.91
N GLY A 106 -3.69 -2.34 -15.42
CA GLY A 106 -3.28 -0.94 -15.54
C GLY A 106 -3.73 -0.06 -14.38
N ALA A 107 -4.57 -0.57 -13.48
CA ALA A 107 -5.15 0.18 -12.37
C ALA A 107 -4.08 0.94 -11.57
N LEU A 108 -4.39 2.20 -11.26
CA LEU A 108 -3.51 3.11 -10.53
C LEU A 108 -2.10 3.17 -11.15
N GLN A 109 -2.03 3.22 -12.49
CA GLN A 109 -0.78 3.29 -13.24
C GLN A 109 0.17 2.12 -12.91
N GLY A 110 -0.38 0.91 -12.81
CA GLY A 110 0.39 -0.31 -12.56
C GLY A 110 0.92 -0.45 -11.13
N SER A 111 0.28 0.19 -10.15
CA SER A 111 0.70 0.14 -8.75
C SER A 111 0.73 -1.29 -8.19
N ALA A 112 -0.17 -2.17 -8.66
CA ALA A 112 -0.19 -3.57 -8.26
C ALA A 112 1.15 -4.29 -8.57
N TRP A 113 1.69 -4.07 -9.77
CA TRP A 113 2.97 -4.63 -10.20
C TRP A 113 4.14 -4.10 -9.38
N THR A 114 4.12 -2.80 -9.06
CA THR A 114 5.13 -2.18 -8.19
C THR A 114 5.16 -2.86 -6.82
N SER A 115 4.00 -3.01 -6.20
CA SER A 115 3.87 -3.58 -4.86
C SER A 115 4.16 -5.08 -4.82
N LEU A 116 3.73 -5.86 -5.83
CA LEU A 116 4.10 -7.26 -5.93
C LEU A 116 5.61 -7.43 -6.11
N GLY A 117 6.21 -6.62 -6.98
CA GLY A 117 7.65 -6.58 -7.17
C GLY A 117 8.38 -6.36 -5.85
N ALA A 118 7.95 -5.36 -5.07
CA ALA A 118 8.46 -5.08 -3.73
C ALA A 118 8.36 -6.28 -2.78
N LEU A 119 7.18 -6.89 -2.70
CA LEU A 119 6.97 -8.08 -1.86
C LEU A 119 7.91 -9.23 -2.25
N TYR A 120 8.09 -9.48 -3.55
CA TYR A 120 8.92 -10.60 -4.01
C TYR A 120 10.41 -10.45 -3.65
N TYR A 121 10.98 -9.25 -3.56
CA TYR A 121 12.38 -9.12 -3.13
C TYR A 121 12.55 -8.86 -1.62
N GLN A 122 11.51 -8.39 -0.93
CA GLN A 122 11.58 -8.07 0.50
C GLN A 122 11.14 -9.22 1.41
N VAL A 123 10.25 -10.11 0.94
CA VAL A 123 9.77 -11.26 1.72
C VAL A 123 10.81 -12.40 1.63
N PRO A 124 11.02 -13.19 2.70
CA PRO A 124 11.86 -14.38 2.64
C PRO A 124 11.40 -15.38 1.57
N GLY A 125 12.35 -16.09 0.95
CA GLY A 125 12.05 -17.18 0.02
C GLY A 125 11.50 -18.45 0.69
N TRP A 126 11.34 -19.50 -0.11
CA TRP A 126 10.97 -20.83 0.36
C TRP A 126 11.99 -21.37 1.39
N PRO A 127 11.57 -22.09 2.45
CA PRO A 127 10.21 -22.57 2.75
C PRO A 127 9.35 -21.61 3.59
N ILE A 128 9.89 -20.47 4.01
CA ILE A 128 9.22 -19.59 4.98
C ILE A 128 8.21 -18.68 4.28
N GLY A 129 8.62 -18.06 3.17
CA GLY A 129 7.79 -17.14 2.41
C GLY A 129 7.77 -17.47 0.92
N PHE A 130 7.56 -16.44 0.12
CA PHE A 130 7.41 -16.54 -1.32
C PHE A 130 8.36 -15.63 -2.09
N GLY A 131 9.35 -15.06 -1.41
CA GLY A 131 10.35 -14.20 -2.04
C GLY A 131 11.02 -14.89 -3.22
N ASP A 132 11.15 -14.15 -4.32
CA ASP A 132 11.64 -14.61 -5.61
C ASP A 132 12.17 -13.40 -6.39
N LYS A 133 13.50 -13.29 -6.51
CA LYS A 133 14.15 -12.12 -7.11
C LYS A 133 13.87 -11.97 -8.60
N GLU A 134 13.70 -13.09 -9.31
CA GLU A 134 13.42 -13.10 -10.74
C GLU A 134 12.00 -12.56 -10.99
N LYS A 135 11.04 -13.02 -10.19
CA LYS A 135 9.68 -12.47 -10.21
C LYS A 135 9.64 -11.00 -9.79
N ALA A 136 10.40 -10.62 -8.75
CA ALA A 136 10.50 -9.21 -8.36
C ALA A 136 10.94 -8.33 -9.53
N GLU A 137 12.01 -8.71 -10.22
CA GLU A 137 12.50 -7.96 -11.38
C GLU A 137 11.47 -7.90 -12.52
N GLU A 138 10.82 -9.02 -12.82
CA GLU A 138 9.77 -9.08 -13.84
C GLU A 138 8.63 -8.09 -13.53
N MET A 139 8.09 -8.11 -12.31
CA MET A 139 6.98 -7.26 -11.91
C MET A 139 7.37 -5.78 -11.86
N LEU A 140 8.56 -5.45 -11.36
CA LEU A 140 9.05 -4.07 -11.34
C LEU A 140 9.28 -3.52 -12.75
N LYS A 141 9.77 -4.34 -13.68
CA LYS A 141 9.89 -3.94 -15.10
C LYS A 141 8.54 -3.72 -15.77
N LYS A 142 7.52 -4.54 -15.47
CA LYS A 142 6.14 -4.29 -15.92
C LYS A 142 5.60 -2.97 -15.37
N ALA A 143 5.84 -2.68 -14.08
CA ALA A 143 5.43 -1.42 -13.48
C ALA A 143 6.09 -0.21 -14.17
N LEU A 144 7.38 -0.28 -14.48
CA LEU A 144 8.10 0.75 -15.22
C LEU A 144 7.60 0.91 -16.67
N ALA A 145 7.19 -0.17 -17.33
CA ALA A 145 6.61 -0.07 -18.67
C ALA A 145 5.26 0.67 -18.67
N ILE A 146 4.46 0.50 -17.62
CA ILE A 146 3.17 1.17 -17.45
C ILE A 146 3.35 2.63 -17.01
N ASN A 147 4.25 2.87 -16.05
CA ASN A 147 4.46 4.18 -15.46
C ASN A 147 5.97 4.54 -15.42
N PRO A 148 6.55 4.89 -16.58
CA PRO A 148 7.99 5.05 -16.71
C PRO A 148 8.55 6.22 -15.89
N ASP A 149 7.73 7.25 -15.61
CA ASP A 149 8.16 8.47 -14.91
C ASP A 149 7.59 8.58 -13.49
N GLY A 150 6.91 7.54 -13.01
CA GLY A 150 6.30 7.49 -11.68
C GLY A 150 7.33 7.38 -10.56
N ILE A 151 7.07 8.06 -9.44
CA ILE A 151 7.96 8.06 -8.28
C ILE A 151 8.14 6.67 -7.66
N ASP A 152 7.04 5.94 -7.43
CA ASP A 152 7.06 4.64 -6.77
C ASP A 152 7.70 3.52 -7.63
N PRO A 153 7.33 3.29 -8.92
CA PRO A 153 7.97 2.24 -9.71
C PRO A 153 9.48 2.46 -9.91
N ASN A 154 9.91 3.71 -10.12
CA ASN A 154 11.33 4.03 -10.22
C ASN A 154 12.06 3.87 -8.89
N TYR A 155 11.43 4.26 -7.77
CA TYR A 155 11.99 4.06 -6.44
C TYR A 155 12.20 2.56 -6.14
N PHE A 156 11.16 1.75 -6.27
CA PHE A 156 11.22 0.34 -5.92
C PHE A 156 12.11 -0.47 -6.86
N TYR A 157 12.24 -0.10 -8.14
CA TYR A 157 13.25 -0.71 -9.00
C TYR A 157 14.67 -0.27 -8.62
N GLY A 158 14.86 0.99 -8.24
CA GLY A 158 16.12 1.48 -7.68
C GLY A 158 16.53 0.74 -6.41
N ASP A 159 15.62 0.59 -5.44
CA ASP A 159 15.84 -0.16 -4.20
C ASP A 159 16.16 -1.64 -4.48
N PHE A 160 15.39 -2.30 -5.36
CA PHE A 160 15.70 -3.66 -5.81
C PHE A 160 17.13 -3.78 -6.35
N LEU A 161 17.55 -2.85 -7.21
CA LEU A 161 18.91 -2.84 -7.76
C LEU A 161 19.98 -2.61 -6.69
N LEU A 162 19.69 -1.84 -5.62
CA LEU A 162 20.60 -1.73 -4.47
C LEU A 162 20.75 -3.06 -3.73
N GLN A 163 19.65 -3.79 -3.51
CA GLN A 163 19.70 -5.12 -2.88
C GLN A 163 20.51 -6.12 -3.74
N GLU A 164 20.45 -5.97 -5.06
CA GLU A 164 21.27 -6.74 -6.01
C GLU A 164 22.68 -6.19 -6.21
N LYS A 165 23.10 -5.18 -5.44
CA LYS A 165 24.42 -4.53 -5.49
C LYS A 165 24.75 -3.88 -6.85
N LYS A 166 23.74 -3.56 -7.65
CA LYS A 166 23.85 -2.87 -8.94
C LYS A 166 23.76 -1.35 -8.76
N ASN A 167 24.71 -0.79 -8.00
CA ASN A 167 24.67 0.59 -7.50
C ASN A 167 24.51 1.66 -8.59
N GLN A 168 25.21 1.53 -9.72
CA GLN A 168 25.14 2.53 -10.80
C GLN A 168 23.76 2.56 -11.46
N ASP A 169 23.17 1.40 -11.70
CA ASP A 169 21.82 1.30 -12.24
C ASP A 169 20.79 1.78 -11.22
N ALA A 170 20.94 1.37 -9.95
CA ALA A 170 20.09 1.86 -8.87
C ALA A 170 20.07 3.39 -8.81
N LYS A 171 21.25 4.03 -8.86
CA LYS A 171 21.37 5.49 -8.88
C LYS A 171 20.55 6.11 -10.01
N ARG A 172 20.61 5.54 -11.21
CA ARG A 172 19.86 6.04 -12.39
C ARG A 172 18.36 6.08 -12.13
N TYR A 173 17.79 5.00 -11.58
CA TYR A 173 16.36 4.91 -11.30
C TYR A 173 15.95 5.76 -10.09
N LEU A 174 16.79 5.83 -9.05
CA LEU A 174 16.55 6.69 -7.89
C LEU A 174 16.59 8.19 -8.26
N ASP A 175 17.54 8.61 -9.09
CA ASP A 175 17.58 9.99 -9.62
C ASP A 175 16.32 10.31 -10.46
N LYS A 176 15.82 9.32 -11.21
CA LYS A 176 14.58 9.44 -11.97
C LYS A 176 13.37 9.58 -11.04
N ALA A 177 13.26 8.74 -10.01
CA ALA A 177 12.23 8.83 -8.99
C ALA A 177 12.25 10.20 -8.29
N LEU A 178 13.44 10.73 -7.97
CA LEU A 178 13.59 12.04 -7.33
C LEU A 178 13.09 13.21 -8.21
N LYS A 179 13.05 13.03 -9.53
CA LYS A 179 12.55 14.02 -10.50
C LYS A 179 11.11 13.78 -10.96
N ALA A 180 10.48 12.70 -10.50
CA ALA A 180 9.12 12.34 -10.88
C ALA A 180 8.13 13.51 -10.61
N PRO A 181 7.11 13.73 -11.45
CA PRO A 181 6.10 14.77 -11.23
C PRO A 181 5.40 14.64 -9.87
N ALA A 182 5.00 15.77 -9.29
CA ALA A 182 4.17 15.75 -8.08
C ALA A 182 2.78 15.19 -8.40
N ARG A 183 2.22 14.41 -7.48
CA ARG A 183 0.85 13.90 -7.55
C ARG A 183 -0.05 14.77 -6.67
N PRO A 184 -0.99 15.57 -7.23
CA PRO A 184 -1.90 16.39 -6.44
C PRO A 184 -2.66 15.56 -5.40
N GLY A 185 -2.71 16.03 -4.15
CA GLY A 185 -3.35 15.32 -3.03
C GLY A 185 -2.50 14.19 -2.42
N ARG A 186 -1.26 14.00 -2.88
CA ARG A 186 -0.32 12.98 -2.38
C ARG A 186 0.97 13.57 -1.82
N GLU A 187 0.94 14.83 -1.40
CA GLU A 187 2.11 15.60 -0.97
C GLU A 187 2.83 14.96 0.21
N ILE A 188 2.11 14.39 1.19
CA ILE A 188 2.71 13.68 2.34
C ILE A 188 3.50 12.47 1.85
N ALA A 189 2.88 11.66 0.98
CA ALA A 189 3.48 10.46 0.42
C ALA A 189 4.70 10.79 -0.45
N ASP A 190 4.57 11.76 -1.37
CA ASP A 190 5.63 12.14 -2.30
C ASP A 190 6.83 12.74 -1.56
N ASN A 191 6.59 13.64 -0.60
CA ASN A 191 7.67 14.21 0.21
C ASN A 191 8.34 13.15 1.09
N GLY A 192 7.57 12.20 1.63
CA GLY A 192 8.09 11.05 2.35
C GLY A 192 9.00 10.20 1.48
N ARG A 193 8.51 9.79 0.31
CA ARG A 193 9.24 8.97 -0.66
C ARG A 193 10.51 9.66 -1.17
N ARG A 194 10.48 10.98 -1.38
CA ARG A 194 11.69 11.75 -1.76
C ARG A 194 12.77 11.72 -0.67
N ARG A 195 12.39 11.71 0.62
CA ARG A 195 13.36 11.52 1.71
C ARG A 195 13.95 10.11 1.71
N ASP A 196 13.13 9.09 1.46
CA ASP A 196 13.61 7.71 1.31
C ASP A 196 14.62 7.61 0.15
N ILE A 197 14.26 8.14 -1.03
CA ILE A 197 15.14 8.20 -2.21
C ILE A 197 16.46 8.91 -1.90
N ALA A 198 16.41 10.07 -1.24
CA ALA A 198 17.62 10.84 -0.92
C ALA A 198 18.55 10.08 0.04
N LYS A 199 17.98 9.36 1.01
CA LYS A 199 18.73 8.49 1.91
C LYS A 199 19.40 7.34 1.15
N ASP A 200 18.68 6.69 0.25
CA ASP A 200 19.19 5.56 -0.53
C ASP A 200 20.30 6.02 -1.49
N LEU A 201 20.14 7.16 -2.15
CA LEU A 201 21.19 7.77 -2.98
C LEU A 201 22.46 8.09 -2.17
N ALA A 202 22.33 8.60 -0.95
CA ALA A 202 23.46 8.89 -0.07
C ALA A 202 24.19 7.64 0.43
N SER A 203 23.55 6.45 0.36
CA SER A 203 24.16 5.18 0.75
C SER A 203 25.07 4.58 -0.32
N ILE A 204 24.96 5.07 -1.57
CA ILE A 204 25.76 4.60 -2.70
C ILE A 204 27.17 5.22 -2.60
N LYS A 205 28.17 4.34 -2.45
CA LYS A 205 29.58 4.71 -2.44
C LYS A 205 30.15 4.90 -3.83
#